data_AF-A0A0G1TSM6-F1
#
_entry.id   AF-A0A0G1TSM6-F1
#
_cell.length_a   1.000
_cell.length_b   1.000
_cell.length_c   1.000
_cell.angle_alpha   90.00
_cell.angle_beta   90.00
_cell.angle_gamma   90.00
#
_symmetry.space_group_name_H-M   'P 1'
#
loop_
_entity.id
_entity.type
_entity.pdbx_description
1 polymer ?
#
loop_
_entity_poly.entity_id
_entity_poly.type
_entity_poly.pdbx_seq_one_letter_code
_entity_poly.pdbx_strand_id
1 'polypeptide(L)'
;MLSNRFFLSILKYAGEYYQGSHKTFISKKLFDEVQKQVEKIERSRQKGHNFIFAGLATCGECGAAITAEQHIKKYKNCTGQTFIYYRCTKKLKACTQKYISESDTEIQLRKIVGDCGLHDDWSHILKSGYSKPKKKTDWLPRWRKNR
;
A
#
# COMPACT_ATOMS: atom_id res chain seq x y z
N MET A 1 -21.49 -11.90 -8.32
CA MET A 1 -22.79 -12.57 -8.61
C MET A 1 -23.88 -11.58 -9.02
N LEU A 2 -24.04 -10.46 -8.30
CA LEU A 2 -25.08 -9.45 -8.58
C LEU A 2 -24.93 -8.69 -9.92
N SER A 3 -23.78 -8.78 -10.60
CA SER A 3 -23.51 -8.08 -11.86
C SER A 3 -23.92 -8.86 -13.12
N ASN A 4 -24.39 -10.10 -12.97
CA ASN A 4 -24.74 -10.95 -14.10
C ASN A 4 -26.04 -10.48 -14.78
N ARG A 5 -26.01 -10.26 -16.09
CA ARG A 5 -27.16 -9.84 -16.91
C ARG A 5 -28.23 -10.92 -17.10
N PHE A 6 -27.98 -12.14 -16.65
CA PHE A 6 -28.93 -13.26 -16.68
C PHE A 6 -30.29 -12.93 -16.06
N PHE A 7 -30.33 -12.09 -15.00
CA PHE A 7 -31.56 -11.65 -14.35
C PHE A 7 -32.48 -10.82 -15.26
N LEU A 8 -31.91 -10.23 -16.32
CA LEU A 8 -32.59 -9.46 -17.37
C LEU A 8 -32.84 -10.28 -18.63
N SER A 9 -32.81 -11.61 -18.52
CA SER A 9 -32.93 -12.55 -19.65
C SER A 9 -31.89 -12.36 -20.75
N ILE A 10 -30.71 -11.86 -20.42
CA ILE A 10 -29.58 -11.73 -21.35
C ILE A 10 -28.51 -12.74 -20.97
N LEU A 11 -28.12 -13.58 -21.92
CA LEU A 11 -27.11 -14.62 -21.77
C LEU A 11 -25.83 -14.22 -22.47
N LYS A 12 -24.68 -14.56 -21.89
CA LYS A 12 -23.37 -14.37 -22.52
C LYS A 12 -22.86 -15.71 -23.03
N TYR A 13 -22.64 -15.82 -24.34
CA TYR A 13 -22.10 -17.02 -24.98
C TYR A 13 -21.04 -16.61 -26.02
N ALA A 14 -19.90 -17.29 -26.04
CA ALA A 14 -18.76 -16.98 -26.93
C ALA A 14 -18.28 -15.50 -26.92
N GLY A 15 -18.53 -14.77 -25.83
CA GLY A 15 -18.18 -13.34 -25.72
C GLY A 15 -19.28 -12.37 -26.18
N GLU A 16 -20.30 -12.87 -26.87
CA GLU A 16 -21.46 -12.12 -27.34
C GLU A 16 -22.65 -12.23 -26.38
N TYR A 17 -23.60 -11.30 -26.49
CA TYR A 17 -24.81 -11.26 -25.69
C TYR A 17 -26.02 -11.65 -26.53
N TYR A 18 -26.77 -12.64 -26.05
CA TYR A 18 -27.98 -13.13 -26.69
C TYR A 18 -29.19 -12.94 -25.78
N GLN A 19 -30.35 -12.68 -26.37
CA GLN A 19 -31.61 -12.63 -25.65
C GLN A 19 -32.07 -14.07 -25.35
N GLY A 20 -32.18 -14.41 -24.08
CA GLY A 20 -32.72 -15.69 -23.61
C GLY A 20 -34.26 -15.72 -23.67
N SER A 21 -34.82 -16.93 -23.78
CA SER A 21 -36.27 -17.17 -23.83
C SER A 21 -36.94 -17.19 -22.47
N HIS A 22 -36.19 -17.10 -21.36
CA HIS A 22 -36.75 -17.12 -20.02
C HIS A 22 -37.30 -15.76 -19.60
N LYS A 23 -38.28 -15.78 -18.68
CA LYS A 23 -38.88 -14.58 -18.12
C LYS A 23 -37.85 -13.77 -17.31
N THR A 24 -37.89 -12.44 -17.43
CA THR A 24 -37.10 -11.55 -16.59
C THR A 24 -37.46 -11.74 -15.12
N PHE A 25 -36.44 -12.01 -14.29
CA PHE A 25 -36.63 -12.21 -12.85
C PHE A 25 -36.77 -10.87 -12.12
N ILE A 26 -36.09 -9.85 -12.62
CA ILE A 26 -35.98 -8.53 -11.99
C ILE A 26 -36.20 -7.46 -13.06
N SER A 27 -36.77 -6.32 -12.68
CA SER A 27 -36.92 -5.17 -13.57
C SER A 27 -35.57 -4.53 -13.91
N LYS A 28 -35.43 -3.98 -15.12
CA LYS A 28 -34.21 -3.28 -15.55
C LYS A 28 -33.84 -2.14 -14.60
N LYS A 29 -34.84 -1.39 -14.10
CA LYS A 29 -34.64 -0.31 -13.12
C LYS A 29 -33.99 -0.79 -11.83
N LEU A 30 -34.49 -1.88 -11.25
CA LEU A 30 -33.95 -2.44 -10.01
C LEU A 30 -32.52 -2.95 -10.22
N PHE A 31 -32.28 -3.63 -11.35
CA PHE A 31 -30.93 -4.09 -11.69
C PHE A 31 -29.93 -2.94 -11.79
N ASP A 32 -30.30 -1.84 -12.46
CA ASP A 32 -29.46 -0.64 -12.60
C ASP A 32 -29.19 0.03 -11.24
N GLU A 33 -30.18 0.07 -10.34
CA GLU A 33 -30.00 0.57 -8.97
C GLU A 33 -29.01 -0.29 -8.17
N VAL A 34 -29.12 -1.62 -8.28
CA VAL A 34 -28.18 -2.55 -7.62
C VAL A 34 -26.76 -2.38 -8.18
N GLN A 35 -26.59 -2.26 -9.50
CA GLN A 35 -25.26 -2.03 -10.09
C GLN A 35 -24.61 -0.75 -9.54
N LYS A 36 -25.37 0.35 -9.41
CA LYS A 36 -24.86 1.60 -8.80
C LYS A 36 -24.39 1.41 -7.36
N GLN A 37 -25.00 0.51 -6.59
CA GLN A 37 -24.55 0.21 -5.23
C GLN A 37 -23.32 -0.68 -5.23
N VAL A 38 -23.28 -1.70 -6.10
CA VAL A 38 -22.10 -2.56 -6.28
C VAL A 38 -20.89 -1.74 -6.68
N GLU A 39 -21.02 -0.82 -7.65
CA GLU A 39 -19.94 0.08 -8.05
C GLU A 39 -19.42 0.94 -6.90
N LYS A 40 -20.30 1.42 -6.01
CA LYS A 40 -19.88 2.18 -4.82
C LYS A 40 -19.05 1.32 -3.85
N ILE A 41 -19.40 0.05 -3.70
CA ILE A 41 -18.69 -0.91 -2.84
C ILE A 41 -17.37 -1.33 -3.48
N GLU A 42 -17.36 -1.54 -4.80
CA GLU A 42 -16.20 -1.93 -5.60
C GLU A 42 -15.22 -0.78 -5.84
N ARG A 43 -15.59 0.47 -5.52
CA ARG A 43 -14.63 1.59 -5.53
C ARG A 43 -13.38 1.16 -4.79
N SER A 44 -12.24 1.31 -5.46
CA SER A 44 -10.95 0.90 -4.90
C SER A 44 -10.81 1.58 -3.54
N ARG A 45 -10.74 0.76 -2.48
CA ARG A 45 -10.26 1.22 -1.18
C ARG A 45 -8.92 1.88 -1.47
N GLN A 46 -8.70 3.07 -0.90
CA GLN A 46 -7.46 3.80 -1.12
C GLN A 46 -6.29 2.84 -0.95
N LYS A 47 -5.35 2.86 -1.90
CA LYS A 47 -4.19 1.97 -1.88
C LYS A 47 -3.57 2.03 -0.48
N GLY A 48 -3.40 0.86 0.14
CA GLY A 48 -2.75 0.77 1.44
C GLY A 48 -1.40 1.49 1.40
N HIS A 49 -1.08 2.20 2.47
CA HIS A 49 0.25 2.80 2.62
C HIS A 49 1.27 1.66 2.74
N ASN A 50 2.31 1.69 1.92
CA ASN A 50 3.41 0.74 2.02
C ASN A 50 4.51 1.36 2.87
N PHE A 51 4.59 0.94 4.14
CA PHE A 51 5.59 1.42 5.09
C PHE A 51 6.73 0.40 5.18
N ILE A 52 7.95 0.86 4.93
CA ILE A 52 9.13 -0.02 4.77
C ILE A 52 9.45 -0.77 6.07
N PHE A 53 9.29 -0.12 7.23
CA PHE A 53 9.67 -0.69 8.53
C PHE A 53 8.46 -1.19 9.36
N ALA A 54 7.26 -1.18 8.78
CA ALA A 54 6.08 -1.65 9.52
C ALA A 54 6.16 -3.15 9.80
N GLY A 55 5.84 -3.55 11.03
CA GLY A 55 5.85 -4.95 11.47
C GLY A 55 7.23 -5.50 11.86
N LEU A 56 8.31 -4.75 11.66
CA LEU A 56 9.66 -5.19 12.05
C LEU A 56 10.02 -4.84 13.50
N ALA A 57 9.30 -3.89 14.10
CA ALA A 57 9.64 -3.33 15.40
C ALA A 57 8.49 -3.40 16.40
N THR A 58 8.83 -3.68 17.64
CA THR A 58 7.92 -3.68 18.80
C THR A 58 8.40 -2.65 19.81
N CYS A 59 7.45 -2.04 20.50
CA CYS A 59 7.75 -1.08 21.55
C CYS A 59 8.29 -1.77 22.81
N GLY A 60 9.41 -1.29 23.36
CA GLY A 60 10.00 -1.83 24.58
C GLY A 60 9.23 -1.55 25.87
N GLU A 61 8.40 -0.49 25.93
CA GLU A 61 7.56 -0.20 27.11
C GLU A 61 6.26 -1.02 27.07
N CYS A 62 5.52 -0.89 25.96
CA CYS A 62 4.16 -1.35 25.81
C CYS A 62 4.08 -2.79 25.27
N GLY A 63 5.16 -3.29 24.65
CA GLY A 63 5.18 -4.58 23.93
C GLY A 63 4.35 -4.61 22.65
N ALA A 64 3.65 -3.52 22.32
CA ALA A 64 2.79 -3.47 21.14
C ALA A 64 3.60 -3.24 19.86
N ALA A 65 3.04 -3.69 18.74
CA ALA A 65 3.63 -3.46 17.42
C ALA A 65 3.73 -1.95 17.10
N ILE A 66 4.86 -1.55 16.53
CA ILE A 66 5.05 -0.20 15.98
C ILE A 66 4.35 -0.13 14.63
N THR A 67 3.54 0.92 14.46
CA THR A 67 2.82 1.22 13.22
C THR A 67 3.29 2.57 12.68
N ALA A 68 3.07 2.84 11.39
CA ALA A 68 3.45 4.08 10.76
C ALA A 68 2.23 4.91 10.33
N GLU A 69 2.42 6.22 10.32
CA GLU A 69 1.45 7.21 9.87
C GLU A 69 2.09 8.15 8.85
N GLN A 70 1.34 8.47 7.79
CA GLN A 70 1.79 9.36 6.73
C GLN A 70 1.06 10.71 6.82
N HIS A 71 1.82 11.79 6.94
CA HIS A 71 1.32 13.16 6.96
C HIS A 71 1.75 13.89 5.70
N ILE A 72 0.78 14.35 4.91
CA ILE A 72 1.03 15.12 3.68
C ILE A 72 0.79 16.59 4.00
N LYS A 73 1.86 17.39 3.98
CA LYS A 73 1.80 18.85 4.12
C LYS A 73 1.77 19.49 2.73
N LYS A 74 0.68 20.21 2.43
CA LYS A 74 0.55 21.01 1.20
C LYS A 74 0.93 22.46 1.51
N TYR A 75 1.84 23.03 0.72
CA TYR A 75 2.31 24.40 0.83
C TYR A 75 1.51 25.32 -0.11
N LYS A 76 1.51 26.62 0.18
CA LYS A 76 0.77 27.64 -0.60
C LYS A 76 1.25 27.75 -2.06
N ASN A 77 2.50 27.38 -2.34
CA ASN A 77 3.10 27.35 -3.67
C ASN A 77 2.77 26.07 -4.47
N CYS A 78 1.66 25.39 -4.16
CA CYS A 78 1.24 24.13 -4.76
C CYS A 78 2.23 22.96 -4.62
N THR A 79 3.28 23.10 -3.80
CA THR A 79 4.23 22.01 -3.51
C THR A 79 3.71 21.19 -2.33
N GLY A 80 3.99 19.89 -2.29
CA GLY A 80 3.61 19.01 -1.18
C GLY A 80 4.80 18.22 -0.67
N GLN A 81 4.91 18.05 0.65
CA GLN A 81 5.89 17.16 1.27
C GLN A 81 5.19 16.11 2.11
N THR A 82 5.67 14.87 2.01
CA THR A 82 5.18 13.74 2.78
C THR A 82 6.16 13.43 3.90
N PHE A 83 5.63 13.27 5.11
CA PHE A 83 6.37 12.88 6.30
C PHE A 83 5.81 11.55 6.81
N ILE A 84 6.69 10.60 7.10
CA ILE A 84 6.33 9.30 7.65
C ILE A 84 6.88 9.22 9.07
N TYR A 85 6.00 8.90 10.01
CA TYR A 85 6.35 8.75 11.43
C TYR A 85 5.94 7.37 11.92
N TYR A 86 6.79 6.76 12.73
CA TYR A 86 6.57 5.48 13.38
C TYR A 86 6.16 5.70 14.86
N ARG A 87 5.17 4.95 15.34
CA ARG A 87 4.59 5.08 16.70
C ARG A 87 4.15 3.74 17.31
N CYS A 88 4.23 3.59 18.64
CA CYS A 88 3.51 2.53 19.38
C CYS A 88 2.00 2.81 19.22
N THR A 89 1.21 1.76 19.01
CA THR A 89 -0.26 1.84 18.96
C THR A 89 -0.90 2.17 20.31
N LYS A 90 -0.12 2.04 21.40
CA LYS A 90 -0.50 2.27 22.80
C LYS A 90 -1.74 1.46 23.25
N LYS A 91 -1.98 0.31 22.59
CA LYS A 91 -3.17 -0.51 22.82
C LYS A 91 -3.08 -1.43 24.04
N LEU A 92 -1.87 -1.88 24.38
CA LEU A 92 -1.68 -2.89 25.44
C LEU A 92 -1.54 -2.25 26.83
N LYS A 93 -0.72 -1.21 26.95
CA LYS A 93 -0.42 -0.52 28.21
C LYS A 93 -0.22 0.97 27.96
N ALA A 94 -0.33 1.78 29.02
CA ALA A 94 0.04 3.19 28.99
C ALA A 94 1.50 3.32 28.55
N CYS A 95 1.73 4.11 27.51
CA CYS A 95 3.03 4.22 26.85
C CYS A 95 3.40 5.70 26.65
N THR A 96 4.57 6.08 27.16
CA THR A 96 5.11 7.44 27.10
C THR A 96 6.00 7.67 25.88
N GLN A 97 6.30 6.63 25.10
CA GLN A 97 7.11 6.74 23.90
C GLN A 97 6.62 7.82 22.92
N LYS A 98 7.62 8.52 22.35
CA LYS A 98 7.49 9.56 21.34
C LYS A 98 7.44 8.95 19.93
N TYR A 99 6.99 9.76 18.99
CA TYR A 99 6.98 9.44 17.56
C TYR A 99 8.41 9.59 17.01
N ILE A 100 8.79 8.70 16.11
CA ILE A 100 10.12 8.69 15.51
C ILE A 100 9.96 8.89 14.00
N SER A 101 10.84 9.70 13.39
CA SER A 101 10.83 9.90 11.94
C SER A 101 11.34 8.65 11.21
N GLU A 102 10.98 8.51 9.93
CA GLU A 102 11.50 7.41 9.10
C GLU A 102 13.03 7.39 9.03
N SER A 103 13.67 8.55 8.91
CA SER A 103 15.14 8.66 8.86
C SER A 103 15.80 8.19 10.14
N ASP A 104 15.25 8.56 11.30
CA ASP A 104 15.82 8.16 12.58
C ASP A 104 15.64 6.65 12.81
N THR A 105 14.52 6.09 12.35
CA THR A 105 14.24 4.65 12.40
C THR A 105 15.23 3.87 11.52
N GLU A 106 15.53 4.37 10.32
CA GLU A 106 16.54 3.79 9.43
C GLU A 106 17.93 3.77 10.08
N ILE A 107 18.32 4.87 10.73
CA ILE A 107 19.62 4.97 11.41
C ILE A 107 19.72 3.93 12.53
N GLN A 108 18.67 3.77 13.34
CA GLN A 108 18.63 2.78 14.41
C GLN A 108 18.72 1.34 13.87
N LEU A 109 17.94 1.02 12.83
CA LEU A 109 17.97 -0.29 12.20
C LEU A 109 19.33 -0.60 11.56
N ARG A 110 19.93 0.37 10.86
CA ARG A 110 21.25 0.21 10.26
C ARG A 110 22.32 -0.10 11.30
N LYS A 111 22.23 0.52 12.48
CA LYS A 111 23.15 0.24 13.59
C LYS A 111 23.01 -1.21 14.07
N ILE A 112 21.78 -1.66 14.33
CA ILE A 112 21.50 -3.04 14.77
C ILE A 112 22.00 -4.05 13.73
N VAL A 113 21.70 -3.83 12.44
CA VAL A 113 22.14 -4.72 11.36
C VAL A 113 23.66 -4.70 11.20
N GLY A 114 24.30 -3.54 11.41
CA GLY A 114 25.76 -3.40 11.35
C GLY A 114 26.47 -4.15 12.47
N ASP A 115 25.84 -4.29 13.63
CA ASP A 115 26.38 -5.06 14.76
C ASP A 115 26.26 -6.58 14.55
N CYS A 116 25.41 -7.02 13.62
CA CYS A 116 25.30 -8.44 13.26
C CYS A 116 26.46 -8.86 12.33
N GLY A 117 27.42 -9.60 12.87
CA GLY A 117 28.46 -10.25 12.09
C GLY A 117 27.90 -11.36 11.20
N LEU A 118 28.08 -11.23 9.89
CA LEU A 118 27.75 -12.28 8.91
C LEU A 118 28.98 -13.18 8.70
N HIS A 119 28.77 -14.50 8.59
CA HIS A 119 29.83 -15.44 8.27
C HIS A 119 30.29 -15.28 6.81
N ASP A 120 31.60 -15.38 6.55
CA ASP A 120 32.20 -15.09 5.23
C ASP A 120 31.63 -15.95 4.09
N ASP A 121 31.15 -17.15 4.40
CA ASP A 121 30.51 -18.05 3.45
C ASP A 121 29.29 -17.42 2.76
N TRP A 122 28.59 -16.48 3.41
CA TRP A 122 27.40 -15.84 2.82
C TRP A 122 27.73 -14.73 1.82
N SER A 123 29.01 -14.34 1.70
CA SER A 123 29.44 -13.20 0.89
C SER A 123 29.09 -13.35 -0.60
N HIS A 124 29.16 -14.57 -1.15
CA HIS A 124 28.85 -14.83 -2.56
C HIS A 124 27.34 -14.71 -2.85
N ILE A 125 26.49 -15.21 -1.95
CA ILE A 125 25.01 -15.15 -2.06
C ILE A 125 24.52 -13.70 -2.01
N LEU A 126 25.07 -12.93 -1.07
CA LEU A 126 24.73 -11.51 -0.92
C LEU A 126 25.14 -10.71 -2.15
N LYS A 127 26.32 -10.99 -2.72
CA LYS A 127 26.80 -10.33 -3.94
C LYS A 127 25.95 -10.67 -5.16
N SER A 128 25.46 -11.91 -5.31
CA SER A 128 24.58 -12.27 -6.44
C SER A 128 23.19 -11.64 -6.34
N GLY A 129 22.68 -11.43 -5.12
CA GLY A 129 21.37 -10.82 -4.88
C GLY A 129 21.36 -9.28 -4.91
N TYR A 130 22.52 -8.63 -4.79
CA TYR A 130 22.60 -7.17 -4.71
C TYR A 130 22.48 -6.51 -6.09
N SER A 131 21.26 -6.12 -6.50
CA SER A 131 21.11 -5.12 -7.55
C SER A 131 21.54 -3.76 -6.99
N LYS A 132 22.55 -3.11 -7.58
CA LYS A 132 23.01 -1.78 -7.12
C LYS A 132 21.81 -0.82 -6.99
N PRO A 133 21.68 -0.07 -5.88
CA PRO A 133 20.61 0.91 -5.75
C PRO A 133 20.73 1.92 -6.88
N LYS A 134 19.67 2.08 -7.69
CA LYS A 134 19.62 3.10 -8.75
C LYS A 134 19.80 4.47 -8.11
N LYS A 135 20.79 5.25 -8.57
CA LYS A 135 21.09 6.57 -8.00
C LYS A 135 19.86 7.47 -8.15
N LYS A 136 19.61 8.38 -7.19
CA LYS A 136 18.48 9.34 -7.23
C LYS A 136 18.47 10.19 -8.52
N THR A 137 19.63 10.33 -9.17
CA THR A 137 19.81 10.97 -10.48
C THR A 137 19.18 10.19 -11.64
N ASP A 138 18.91 8.90 -11.51
CA ASP A 138 18.27 8.07 -12.55
C ASP A 138 16.75 8.20 -12.59
N TRP A 139 16.16 8.85 -11.59
CA TRP A 139 14.72 9.16 -11.51
C TRP A 139 14.37 10.54 -12.10
N LEU A 140 15.38 11.33 -12.47
CA LEU A 140 15.18 12.62 -13.12
C LEU A 140 15.02 12.41 -14.63
N PRO A 141 13.98 12.99 -15.27
CA PRO A 141 13.85 12.87 -16.72
C PRO A 141 15.07 13.50 -17.41
N ARG A 142 15.46 12.93 -18.54
CA ARG A 142 16.75 13.15 -19.22
C ARG A 142 17.10 14.63 -19.48
N TRP A 143 16.10 15.51 -19.59
CA TRP A 143 16.25 16.95 -19.76
C TRP A 143 16.84 17.73 -18.57
N ARG A 144 17.00 17.11 -17.39
CA ARG A 144 17.48 17.76 -16.15
C ARG A 144 18.90 17.33 -15.77
N LYS A 145 19.53 16.46 -16.58
CA LYS A 145 20.92 16.00 -16.40
C LYS A 145 21.96 16.87 -17.12
N ASN A 146 21.54 17.76 -18.03
CA ASN A 146 22.41 18.65 -18.82
C ASN A 146 22.19 20.13 -18.45
N ARG A 147 22.28 20.48 -17.17
CA ARG A 147 22.33 21.88 -16.73
C ARG A 147 23.36 22.02 -15.61
#